data_AF-A0A9E6VW01-F1
#
_entry.id   AF-A0A9E6VW01-F1
#
_cell.length_a   1.000
_cell.length_b   1.000
_cell.length_c   1.000
_cell.angle_alpha   90.00
_cell.angle_beta   90.00
_cell.angle_gamma   90.00
#
_symmetry.space_group_name_H-M   'P 1'
#
loop_
_entity.id
_entity.type
_entity.pdbx_description
1 polymer ?
#
loop_
_entity_poly.entity_id
_entity_poly.type
_entity_poly.pdbx_seq_one_letter_code
_entity_poly.pdbx_strand_id
1 'polypeptide(L)'
;MPALFLYSVLPLFAGGMLYVLYRPLTLRFFACIQNTAAENFLLDLRETAGGISFPGWIIYNLPCGLWLFAFVNALFLFRASRSVIMLAVAFPLLSELAQATGWLSGTFDILDLLAYSAGAGCGLFLFRRKQFNLQPA
;
A
#
# COMPACT_ATOMS: atom_id res chain seq x y z
N MET A 1 5.10 17.16 -12.28
CA MET A 1 3.85 16.70 -11.63
C MET A 1 3.31 15.36 -12.15
N PRO A 2 3.28 15.04 -13.48
CA PRO A 2 2.61 13.81 -13.96
C PRO A 2 3.26 12.51 -13.44
N ALA A 3 4.59 12.48 -13.28
CA ALA A 3 5.26 11.30 -12.73
C ALA A 3 4.85 10.98 -11.27
N LEU A 4 4.60 11.99 -10.41
CA LEU A 4 4.15 11.71 -9.04
C LEU A 4 2.73 11.12 -9.01
N PHE A 5 1.87 11.61 -9.91
CA PHE A 5 0.54 11.04 -10.09
C PHE A 5 0.63 9.56 -10.50
N LEU A 6 1.48 9.22 -11.48
CA LEU A 6 1.71 7.83 -11.87
C LEU A 6 2.28 6.97 -10.73
N TYR A 7 3.26 7.49 -9.97
CA TYR A 7 3.81 6.81 -8.79
C TYR A 7 2.81 6.69 -7.62
N SER A 8 1.71 7.42 -7.67
CA SER A 8 0.63 7.28 -6.68
C SER A 8 -0.42 6.27 -7.17
N VAL A 9 -0.88 6.41 -8.41
CA VAL A 9 -2.02 5.63 -8.93
C VAL A 9 -1.63 4.20 -9.27
N LEU A 10 -0.50 3.97 -9.95
CA LEU A 10 -0.13 2.62 -10.39
C LEU A 10 0.11 1.65 -9.22
N PRO A 11 0.87 2.02 -8.16
CA PRO A 11 1.11 1.12 -7.04
C PRO A 11 -0.14 0.93 -6.17
N LEU A 12 -0.96 1.98 -6.03
CA LEU A 12 -2.26 1.88 -5.36
C LEU A 12 -3.16 0.87 -6.07
N PHE A 13 -3.28 0.99 -7.39
CA PHE A 13 -4.07 0.08 -8.21
C PHE A 13 -3.51 -1.35 -8.17
N ALA A 14 -2.19 -1.53 -8.34
CA ALA A 14 -1.56 -2.84 -8.30
C ALA A 14 -1.75 -3.54 -6.95
N GLY A 15 -1.52 -2.85 -5.83
CA GLY A 15 -1.77 -3.39 -4.50
C GLY A 15 -3.26 -3.68 -4.27
N GLY A 16 -4.14 -2.80 -4.77
CA GLY A 16 -5.59 -3.00 -4.72
C GLY A 16 -6.06 -4.23 -5.50
N MET A 17 -5.53 -4.48 -6.69
CA MET A 17 -5.82 -5.68 -7.49
C MET A 17 -5.32 -6.94 -6.79
N LEU A 18 -4.09 -6.93 -6.26
CA LEU A 18 -3.58 -8.06 -5.47
C LEU A 18 -4.49 -8.37 -4.28
N TYR A 19 -4.95 -7.34 -3.58
CA TYR A 19 -5.87 -7.47 -2.45
C TYR A 19 -7.24 -8.02 -2.87
N VAL A 20 -7.87 -7.39 -3.86
CA VAL A 20 -9.21 -7.71 -4.33
C VAL A 20 -9.29 -9.10 -4.95
N LEU A 21 -8.25 -9.54 -5.67
CA LEU A 21 -8.28 -10.80 -6.41
C LEU A 21 -7.83 -12.00 -5.57
N TYR A 22 -6.79 -11.84 -4.74
CA TYR A 22 -6.11 -13.01 -4.14
C TYR A 22 -6.27 -13.13 -2.62
N ARG A 23 -6.74 -12.10 -1.91
CA ARG A 23 -6.92 -12.19 -0.45
C ARG A 23 -8.19 -12.98 -0.08
N PRO A 24 -8.24 -13.61 1.11
CA PRO A 24 -9.43 -14.32 1.57
C PRO A 24 -10.68 -13.42 1.64
N LEU A 25 -11.83 -13.97 1.24
CA LEU A 25 -13.13 -13.28 1.31
C LEU A 25 -13.63 -13.06 2.76
N THR A 26 -12.96 -13.62 3.75
CA THR A 26 -13.28 -13.43 5.18
C THR A 26 -12.89 -12.05 5.71
N LEU A 27 -12.16 -11.24 4.93
CA LEU A 27 -11.78 -9.89 5.33
C LEU A 27 -12.98 -8.95 5.36
N ARG A 28 -12.97 -8.01 6.33
CA ARG A 28 -14.05 -7.03 6.55
C ARG A 28 -14.43 -6.22 5.31
N PHE A 29 -13.48 -5.98 4.42
CA PHE A 29 -13.74 -5.31 3.14
C PHE A 29 -14.80 -6.06 2.31
N PHE A 30 -14.69 -7.39 2.20
CA PHE A 30 -15.65 -8.19 1.42
C PHE A 30 -17.01 -8.30 2.11
N ALA A 31 -17.03 -8.31 3.45
CA ALA A 31 -18.28 -8.25 4.20
C ALA A 31 -19.09 -6.98 3.91
N CYS A 32 -18.44 -5.85 3.60
CA CYS A 32 -19.10 -4.59 3.24
C CYS A 32 -19.83 -4.63 1.88
N ILE A 33 -19.39 -5.50 0.97
CA ILE A 33 -19.97 -5.62 -0.38
C ILE A 33 -20.85 -6.87 -0.53
N GLN A 34 -21.00 -7.65 0.54
CA GLN A 34 -21.79 -8.87 0.55
C GLN A 34 -23.26 -8.60 0.18
N ASN A 35 -23.85 -9.48 -0.61
CA ASN A 35 -25.21 -9.40 -1.15
C ASN A 35 -25.44 -8.19 -2.07
N THR A 36 -24.39 -7.69 -2.74
CA THR A 36 -24.50 -6.61 -3.73
C THR A 36 -24.05 -7.08 -5.12
N ALA A 37 -24.41 -6.34 -6.16
CA ALA A 37 -23.92 -6.59 -7.52
C ALA A 37 -22.37 -6.52 -7.61
N ALA A 38 -21.72 -5.78 -6.71
CA ALA A 38 -20.27 -5.70 -6.64
C ALA A 38 -19.63 -7.01 -6.16
N GLU A 39 -20.31 -7.81 -5.32
CA GLU A 39 -19.81 -9.14 -4.93
C GLU A 39 -19.77 -10.08 -6.13
N ASN A 40 -20.85 -10.16 -6.91
CA ASN A 40 -20.90 -11.01 -8.10
C ASN A 40 -19.79 -10.64 -9.11
N PHE A 41 -19.66 -9.35 -9.43
CA PHE A 41 -18.59 -8.86 -10.31
C PHE A 41 -17.19 -9.22 -9.80
N LEU A 42 -16.98 -9.15 -8.49
CA LEU A 42 -15.71 -9.49 -7.86
C LEU A 42 -15.40 -10.99 -7.93
N LEU A 43 -16.42 -11.85 -7.77
CA LEU A 43 -16.27 -13.29 -7.89
C LEU A 43 -15.94 -13.69 -9.34
N ASP A 44 -16.61 -13.12 -10.33
CA ASP A 44 -16.33 -13.34 -11.77
C ASP A 44 -14.89 -12.93 -12.12
N LEU A 45 -14.44 -11.78 -11.58
CA LEU A 45 -13.08 -11.28 -11.78
C LEU A 45 -12.03 -12.21 -11.16
N ARG A 46 -12.33 -12.78 -9.98
CA ARG A 46 -11.46 -13.75 -9.30
C ARG A 46 -11.38 -15.08 -10.03
N GLU A 47 -12.49 -15.57 -10.56
CA GLU A 47 -12.52 -16.77 -11.39
C GLU A 47 -11.61 -16.60 -12.60
N THR A 48 -11.69 -15.45 -13.27
CA THR A 48 -10.82 -15.10 -14.40
C THR A 48 -9.33 -15.03 -14.00
N ALA A 49 -9.04 -14.53 -12.80
CA ALA A 49 -7.68 -14.42 -12.27
C ALA A 49 -7.11 -15.74 -11.71
N GLY A 50 -7.96 -16.75 -11.46
CA GLY A 50 -7.62 -17.98 -10.74
C GLY A 50 -6.54 -18.85 -11.38
N GLY A 51 -6.24 -18.64 -12.66
CA GLY A 51 -5.14 -19.32 -13.37
C GLY A 51 -3.73 -18.84 -12.97
N ILE A 52 -3.62 -17.75 -12.22
CA ILE A 52 -2.34 -17.16 -11.81
C ILE A 52 -2.16 -17.38 -10.31
N SER A 53 -1.07 -18.05 -9.92
CA SER A 53 -0.68 -18.16 -8.51
C SER A 53 0.48 -17.22 -8.20
N PHE A 54 0.41 -16.56 -7.06
CA PHE A 54 1.48 -15.72 -6.53
C PHE A 54 2.02 -16.29 -5.22
N PRO A 55 3.31 -16.12 -4.93
CA PRO A 55 3.87 -16.37 -3.60
C PRO A 55 3.09 -15.62 -2.53
N GLY A 56 2.96 -16.22 -1.34
CA GLY A 56 2.21 -15.64 -0.22
C GLY A 56 2.64 -14.21 0.09
N TRP A 57 3.94 -13.91 0.10
CA TRP A 57 4.43 -12.56 0.41
C TRP A 57 3.96 -11.48 -0.59
N ILE A 58 3.72 -11.84 -1.85
CA ILE A 58 3.18 -10.92 -2.87
C ILE A 58 1.72 -10.60 -2.57
N ILE A 59 0.95 -11.55 -2.05
CA ILE A 59 -0.47 -11.38 -1.75
C ILE A 59 -0.64 -10.69 -0.39
N TYR A 60 0.15 -11.09 0.60
CA TYR A 60 -0.06 -10.71 1.99
C TYR A 60 0.68 -9.43 2.39
N ASN A 61 1.92 -9.22 1.90
CA ASN A 61 2.81 -8.17 2.40
C ASN A 61 3.11 -7.06 1.38
N LEU A 62 3.33 -7.43 0.12
CA LEU A 62 3.66 -6.45 -0.94
C LEU A 62 2.62 -5.31 -1.08
N PRO A 63 1.29 -5.55 -1.00
CA PRO A 63 0.30 -4.49 -1.13
C PRO A 63 0.49 -3.37 -0.10
N CYS A 64 0.88 -3.72 1.14
CA CYS A 64 1.14 -2.77 2.21
C CYS A 64 2.27 -1.79 1.84
N GLY A 65 3.37 -2.29 1.30
CA GLY A 65 4.48 -1.48 0.82
C GLY A 65 4.11 -0.61 -0.40
N LEU A 66 3.38 -1.18 -1.36
CA LEU A 66 2.90 -0.44 -2.54
C LEU A 66 1.96 0.70 -2.17
N TRP A 67 1.05 0.48 -1.21
CA TRP A 67 0.15 1.52 -0.72
C TRP A 67 0.88 2.62 0.03
N LEU A 68 1.85 2.29 0.89
CA LEU A 68 2.63 3.31 1.58
C LEU A 68 3.48 4.13 0.59
N PHE A 69 4.09 3.48 -0.39
CA PHE A 69 4.80 4.16 -1.48
C PHE A 69 3.87 5.12 -2.24
N ALA A 70 2.70 4.63 -2.66
CA ALA A 70 1.69 5.44 -3.34
C ALA A 70 1.26 6.64 -2.49
N PHE A 71 0.98 6.40 -1.21
CA PHE A 71 0.50 7.42 -0.28
C PHE A 71 1.54 8.51 -0.03
N VAL A 72 2.81 8.14 0.18
CA VAL A 72 3.91 9.11 0.32
C VAL A 72 4.05 9.98 -0.94
N ASN A 73 3.97 9.38 -2.14
CA ASN A 73 4.00 10.14 -3.40
C ASN A 73 2.78 11.06 -3.57
N ALA A 74 1.60 10.62 -3.14
CA ALA A 74 0.39 11.43 -3.16
C ALA A 74 0.53 12.62 -2.21
N LEU A 75 1.06 12.44 -1.01
CA LEU A 75 1.33 13.53 -0.06
C LEU A 75 2.29 14.57 -0.65
N PHE A 76 3.31 14.15 -1.39
CA PHE A 76 4.18 15.07 -2.12
C PHE A 76 3.43 15.82 -3.24
N LEU A 77 2.56 15.13 -3.99
CA LEU A 77 1.72 15.76 -5.02
C LEU A 77 0.83 16.87 -4.43
N PHE A 78 0.26 16.63 -3.24
CA PHE A 78 -0.55 17.59 -2.50
C PHE A 78 0.24 18.58 -1.64
N ARG A 79 1.58 18.58 -1.72
CA ARG A 79 2.47 19.48 -0.98
C ARG A 79 2.25 19.42 0.54
N ALA A 80 1.99 18.23 1.07
CA ALA A 80 1.88 18.01 2.50
C ALA A 80 3.17 18.45 3.22
N SER A 81 3.03 18.91 4.47
CA SER A 81 4.19 19.31 5.28
C SER A 81 5.08 18.11 5.62
N ARG A 82 6.35 18.38 5.93
CA ARG A 82 7.30 17.34 6.34
C ARG A 82 6.81 16.53 7.54
N SER A 83 6.14 17.17 8.51
CA SER A 83 5.59 16.49 9.68
C SER A 83 4.49 15.49 9.31
N VAL A 84 3.59 15.85 8.39
CA VAL A 84 2.53 14.95 7.88
C VAL A 84 3.14 13.75 7.18
N ILE A 85 4.18 13.95 6.37
CA ILE A 85 4.85 12.85 5.65
C ILE A 85 5.59 11.93 6.62
N MET A 86 6.29 12.47 7.61
CA MET A 86 6.95 11.67 8.63
C MET A 86 5.94 10.87 9.46
N LEU A 87 4.79 11.47 9.80
CA LEU A 87 3.72 10.77 10.50
C LEU A 87 3.13 9.64 9.64
N ALA A 88 2.89 9.89 8.35
CA ALA A 88 2.40 8.88 7.41
C ALA A 88 3.35 7.68 7.27
N VAL A 89 4.66 7.91 7.33
CA VAL A 89 5.67 6.83 7.31
C VAL A 89 5.76 6.13 8.67
N ALA A 90 5.75 6.88 9.76
CA ALA A 90 5.92 6.34 11.11
C ALA A 90 4.72 5.47 11.53
N PHE A 91 3.50 5.89 11.22
CA PHE A 91 2.28 5.23 11.68
C PHE A 91 2.22 3.73 11.36
N PRO A 92 2.36 3.27 10.10
CA PRO A 92 2.30 1.83 9.78
C PRO A 92 3.47 1.03 10.40
N LEU A 93 4.66 1.61 10.51
CA LEU A 93 5.79 0.95 11.16
C LEU A 93 5.56 0.79 12.67
N LEU A 94 5.05 1.85 13.32
CA LEU A 94 4.72 1.82 14.74
C LEU A 94 3.54 0.89 15.03
N SER A 95 2.56 0.77 14.12
CA SER A 95 1.46 -0.17 14.29
C SER A 95 1.94 -1.62 14.24
N GLU A 96 2.89 -1.96 13.38
CA GLU A 96 3.51 -3.29 13.36
C GLU A 96 4.30 -3.57 14.64
N LEU A 97 5.12 -2.61 15.09
CA LEU A 97 5.86 -2.76 16.34
C LEU A 97 4.93 -2.90 17.57
N ALA A 98 3.80 -2.20 17.58
CA ALA A 98 2.80 -2.32 18.64
C ALA A 98 2.00 -3.63 18.57
N GLN A 99 1.86 -4.24 17.39
CA GLN A 99 1.35 -5.60 17.27
C GLN A 99 2.34 -6.62 17.86
N ALA A 100 3.66 -6.41 17.69
CA ALA A 100 4.69 -7.28 18.27
C ALA A 100 4.65 -7.31 19.81
N THR A 101 4.26 -6.20 20.45
CA THR A 101 4.10 -6.12 21.92
C THR A 101 2.71 -6.53 22.42
N GLY A 102 1.78 -6.87 21.51
CA GLY A 102 0.39 -7.20 21.84
C GLY A 102 -0.47 -6.01 22.26
N TRP A 103 0.01 -4.77 22.10
CA TRP A 103 -0.76 -3.56 22.40
C TRP A 103 -1.87 -3.29 21.38
N LEU A 104 -1.65 -3.67 20.12
CA LEU A 104 -2.64 -3.58 19.06
C LEU A 104 -3.03 -4.98 18.60
N SER A 105 -4.33 -5.19 18.39
CA SER A 105 -4.84 -6.40 17.76
C SER A 105 -4.38 -6.46 16.31
N GLY A 106 -3.69 -7.54 15.95
CA GLY A 106 -3.17 -7.78 14.62
C GLY A 106 -2.16 -8.93 14.63
N THR A 107 -1.49 -9.14 13.50
CA THR A 107 -0.46 -10.17 13.36
C THR A 107 0.83 -9.48 13.00
N PHE A 108 1.77 -9.44 13.94
CA PHE A 108 3.10 -8.95 13.64
C PHE A 108 3.76 -9.78 12.55
N ASP A 109 4.15 -9.13 11.45
CA ASP A 109 4.87 -9.75 10.34
C ASP A 109 6.13 -8.94 9.97
N ILE A 110 7.28 -9.59 10.02
CA ILE A 110 8.57 -9.00 9.63
C ILE A 110 8.54 -8.58 8.16
N LEU A 111 7.85 -9.33 7.30
CA LEU A 111 7.72 -8.99 5.88
C LEU A 111 6.89 -7.71 5.68
N ASP A 112 5.91 -7.44 6.54
CA ASP A 112 5.16 -6.17 6.51
C ASP A 112 6.06 -4.99 6.90
N LEU A 113 6.88 -5.14 7.95
CA LEU A 113 7.89 -4.14 8.30
C LEU A 113 8.86 -3.85 7.14
N LEU A 114 9.35 -4.89 6.47
CA LEU A 114 10.24 -4.75 5.33
C LEU A 114 9.53 -4.07 4.14
N ALA A 115 8.30 -4.48 3.84
CA ALA A 115 7.51 -3.89 2.76
C ALA A 115 7.20 -2.40 3.01
N TYR A 116 6.79 -2.04 4.22
CA TYR A 116 6.58 -0.64 4.61
C TYR A 116 7.88 0.16 4.54
N SER A 117 8.97 -0.37 5.07
CA SER A 117 10.28 0.31 5.04
C SER A 117 10.76 0.55 3.61
N ALA A 118 10.61 -0.45 2.73
CA ALA A 118 10.94 -0.33 1.32
C ALA A 118 10.05 0.71 0.61
N GLY A 119 8.73 0.65 0.81
CA GLY A 119 7.78 1.59 0.22
C GLY A 119 8.03 3.03 0.64
N ALA A 120 8.22 3.27 1.94
CA ALA A 120 8.57 4.58 2.48
C ALA A 120 9.92 5.07 1.95
N GLY A 121 10.96 4.23 2.00
CA GLY A 121 12.31 4.56 1.52
C GLY A 121 12.31 4.97 0.04
N CYS A 122 11.65 4.18 -0.81
CA CYS A 122 11.49 4.48 -2.22
C CYS A 122 10.74 5.81 -2.45
N GLY A 123 9.65 6.06 -1.73
CA GLY A 123 8.85 7.28 -1.86
C GLY A 123 9.65 8.53 -1.46
N LEU A 124 10.35 8.47 -0.33
CA LEU A 124 11.19 9.57 0.17
C LEU A 124 12.42 9.83 -0.72
N PHE A 125 13.04 8.77 -1.26
CA PHE A 125 14.19 8.90 -2.16
C PHE A 125 13.82 9.64 -3.46
N LEU A 126 12.66 9.30 -4.06
CA LEU A 126 12.18 9.97 -5.27
C LEU A 126 11.91 11.46 -5.07
N PHE A 127 11.47 11.85 -3.86
CA PHE A 127 11.30 13.26 -3.52
C PHE A 127 12.63 14.02 -3.48
N ARG A 128 13.64 13.47 -2.80
CA ARG A 128 14.97 14.12 -2.69
C ARG A 128 15.56 14.44 -4.07
N ARG A 129 15.43 13.53 -5.03
CA ARG A 129 15.90 13.76 -6.41
C ARG A 129 15.20 14.93 -7.10
N LYS A 130 13.89 15.13 -6.86
CA LYS A 130 13.16 16.25 -7.49
C LYS A 130 13.46 17.60 -6.84
N GLN A 131 13.68 17.66 -5.53
CA GLN A 131 14.08 18.90 -4.88
C GLN A 131 15.44 19.40 -5.40
N PHE A 132 16.39 18.48 -5.62
CA PHE A 132 17.72 18.79 -6.14
C PHE A 132 17.69 19.32 -7.58
N ASN A 133 16.81 18.79 -8.43
CA ASN A 133 16.65 19.25 -9.82
C ASN A 133 15.85 20.56 -9.97
N LEU A 134 15.31 21.12 -8.89
CA LEU A 134 14.52 22.36 -8.89
C LEU A 134 15.29 23.56 -8.30
N GLN A 135 16.53 23.36 -7.83
CA GLN A 135 17.42 24.46 -7.48
C GLN A 135 18.25 24.82 -8.71
N PRO A 136 18.14 26.03 -9.28
CA PRO A 136 19.06 26.46 -10.32
C PRO A 136 20.46 26.59 -9.71
N ALA A 137 21.47 26.13 -10.46
CA ALA A 137 22.88 26.36 -10.18
C ALA A 137 23.22 27.85 -10.30
#